data_AF-A0A6P0KE90-F1
#
_entry.id   AF-A0A6P0KE90-F1
#
_cell.length_a   1.000
_cell.length_b   1.000
_cell.length_c   1.000
_cell.angle_alpha   90.00
_cell.angle_beta   90.00
_cell.angle_gamma   90.00
#
_symmetry.space_group_name_H-M   'P 1'
#
loop_
_entity.id
_entity.type
_entity.pdbx_description
1 polymer ?
#
loop_
_entity_poly.entity_id
_entity_poly.type
_entity_poly.pdbx_seq_one_letter_code
_entity_poly.pdbx_strand_id
1 'polypeptide(L)'
;MDQDRMACENYWIQPGAWRRINRAEPYQVISFCSDRTHILHTHNKYVHEPWLRSCPIPQRRTLELIRTNSFQVTGDVRSTGTRWKGTFSTVSGQRLENLPITDPVMAKRLDTGHMPSSQCLVTMSLGLPYPPPNWEGDAPCWKLIAGVIELSTADLILIEMQRVGWSINEGRSFIEKCYGKRSRQHLTTGEQIEFLHYLQTLGAIAA
;
A
#
# COMPACT_ATOMS: atom_id res chain seq x y z
N MET A 1 -31.83 -10.87 3.66
CA MET A 1 -30.58 -11.61 3.94
C MET A 1 -29.63 -11.27 2.80
N ASP A 2 -28.42 -10.86 3.15
CA ASP A 2 -27.46 -10.06 2.39
C ASP A 2 -26.78 -10.82 1.24
N GLN A 3 -27.56 -11.22 0.23
CA GLN A 3 -27.09 -12.06 -0.89
C GLN A 3 -26.13 -11.32 -1.86
N ASP A 4 -26.04 -10.00 -1.75
CA ASP A 4 -25.20 -9.14 -2.60
C ASP A 4 -23.84 -8.76 -1.98
N ARG A 5 -23.51 -9.23 -0.77
CA ARG A 5 -22.23 -8.90 -0.14
C ARG A 5 -21.07 -9.71 -0.69
N MET A 6 -20.41 -9.11 -1.67
CA MET A 6 -19.24 -9.68 -2.33
C MET A 6 -17.92 -9.42 -1.59
N ALA A 7 -17.87 -8.50 -0.62
CA ALA A 7 -16.62 -8.11 0.06
C ALA A 7 -16.79 -7.88 1.55
N CYS A 8 -15.80 -8.30 2.34
CA CYS A 8 -15.76 -8.07 3.79
C CYS A 8 -15.24 -6.69 4.18
N GLU A 9 -14.76 -5.88 3.25
CA GLU A 9 -14.28 -4.52 3.53
C GLU A 9 -15.38 -3.49 3.32
N ASN A 10 -16.37 -3.81 2.49
CA ASN A 10 -17.47 -2.92 2.12
C ASN A 10 -18.62 -2.92 3.15
N TYR A 11 -18.35 -3.13 4.44
CA TYR A 11 -19.41 -3.23 5.45
C TYR A 11 -20.35 -2.00 5.40
N TRP A 12 -19.81 -0.79 5.24
CA TRP A 12 -20.55 0.46 5.47
C TRP A 12 -20.43 1.48 4.32
N ILE A 13 -20.52 1.07 3.06
CA ILE A 13 -20.70 2.03 1.97
C ILE A 13 -22.19 2.35 1.85
N GLN A 14 -22.68 3.33 2.61
CA GLN A 14 -24.07 3.76 2.52
C GLN A 14 -24.27 4.78 1.39
N PRO A 15 -25.45 4.80 0.74
CA PRO A 15 -25.82 5.88 -0.16
C PRO A 15 -25.80 7.22 0.59
N GLY A 16 -25.23 8.26 -0.03
CA GLY A 16 -25.25 9.60 0.55
C GLY A 16 -24.01 10.44 0.21
N ALA A 17 -24.04 11.69 0.65
CA ALA A 17 -22.91 12.61 0.51
C ALA A 17 -21.86 12.30 1.60
N TRP A 18 -20.72 11.77 1.16
CA TRP A 18 -19.58 11.54 2.04
C TRP A 18 -18.95 12.88 2.43
N ARG A 19 -18.77 13.09 3.74
CA ARG A 19 -18.05 14.26 4.27
C ARG A 19 -16.70 13.82 4.81
N ARG A 20 -15.63 14.49 4.39
CA ARG A 20 -14.31 14.31 4.98
C ARG A 20 -14.33 14.75 6.44
N ILE A 21 -14.19 13.81 7.38
CA ILE A 21 -14.16 14.10 8.82
C ILE A 21 -12.74 14.37 9.33
N ASN A 22 -11.73 13.73 8.74
CA ASN A 22 -10.32 13.89 9.11
C ASN A 22 -9.41 13.37 7.98
N ARG A 23 -8.09 13.49 8.18
CA ARG A 23 -7.05 12.90 7.34
C ARG A 23 -6.13 12.05 8.20
N ALA A 24 -5.85 10.83 7.77
CA ALA A 24 -4.80 10.00 8.34
C ALA A 24 -3.46 10.27 7.63
N GLU A 25 -2.38 10.30 8.40
CA GLU A 25 -1.03 10.32 7.88
C GLU A 25 -0.56 8.90 7.51
N PRO A 26 0.37 8.72 6.54
CA PRO A 26 0.78 7.40 6.07
C PRO A 26 1.26 6.45 7.17
N TYR A 27 2.02 6.95 8.16
CA TYR A 27 2.49 6.12 9.27
C TYR A 27 1.33 5.57 10.14
N GLN A 28 0.21 6.28 10.22
CA GLN A 28 -0.95 5.87 11.04
C GLN A 28 -1.71 4.70 10.43
N VAL A 29 -1.58 4.48 9.12
CA VAL A 29 -2.30 3.41 8.43
C VAL A 29 -1.48 2.12 8.27
N ILE A 30 -0.21 2.13 8.65
CA ILE A 30 0.69 0.97 8.50
C ILE A 30 0.30 -0.22 9.37
N SER A 31 -0.34 0.01 10.51
CA SER A 31 -0.89 -1.06 11.34
C SER A 31 -2.00 -1.86 10.63
N PHE A 32 -2.58 -1.33 9.54
CA PHE A 32 -3.54 -2.03 8.70
C PHE A 32 -2.90 -2.69 7.47
N CYS A 33 -1.59 -2.56 7.28
CA CYS A 33 -0.88 -3.31 6.25
C CYS A 33 -0.93 -4.80 6.56
N SER A 34 -1.18 -5.59 5.51
CA SER A 34 -1.19 -7.04 5.62
C SER A 34 0.21 -7.59 5.85
N ASP A 35 0.31 -8.53 6.78
CA ASP A 35 1.48 -9.35 7.08
C ASP A 35 1.41 -10.74 6.40
N ARG A 36 0.40 -10.96 5.56
CA ARG A 36 0.09 -12.27 4.98
C ARG A 36 1.11 -12.66 3.92
N THR A 37 1.20 -13.98 3.71
CA THR A 37 2.02 -14.58 2.66
C THR A 37 1.42 -14.41 1.27
N HIS A 38 0.10 -14.18 1.19
CA HIS A 38 -0.65 -14.04 -0.06
C HIS A 38 -1.46 -12.75 -0.04
N ILE A 39 -1.19 -11.87 -1.00
CA ILE A 39 -2.01 -10.72 -1.34
C ILE A 39 -3.29 -11.22 -1.98
N LEU A 40 -4.44 -10.86 -1.42
CA LEU A 40 -5.76 -11.20 -1.93
C LEU A 40 -5.81 -12.68 -2.33
N HIS A 41 -5.53 -13.54 -1.35
CA HIS A 41 -5.72 -15.01 -1.36
C HIS A 41 -4.73 -15.87 -2.15
N THR A 42 -4.07 -15.34 -3.17
CA THR A 42 -3.25 -16.16 -4.10
C THR A 42 -1.91 -15.53 -4.44
N HIS A 43 -0.98 -16.32 -4.98
CA HIS A 43 0.24 -15.80 -5.61
C HIS A 43 0.01 -15.18 -6.99
N ASN A 44 -1.08 -15.56 -7.66
CA ASN A 44 -1.41 -15.14 -9.02
C ASN A 44 -1.82 -13.67 -9.10
N LYS A 45 -1.83 -13.11 -10.31
CA LYS A 45 -2.35 -11.75 -10.58
C LYS A 45 -3.88 -11.66 -10.56
N TYR A 46 -4.56 -12.74 -10.22
CA TYR A 46 -6.01 -12.84 -10.21
C TYR A 46 -6.47 -13.88 -9.17
N VAL A 47 -7.77 -13.87 -8.91
CA VAL A 47 -8.51 -14.84 -8.11
C VAL A 47 -9.75 -15.26 -8.90
N HIS A 48 -10.08 -16.54 -8.97
CA HIS A 48 -11.30 -16.97 -9.65
C HIS A 48 -12.54 -16.61 -8.84
N GLU A 49 -13.57 -16.11 -9.52
CA GLU A 49 -14.79 -15.66 -8.87
C GLU A 49 -15.54 -16.78 -8.12
N PRO A 50 -15.69 -18.01 -8.66
CA PRO A 50 -16.38 -19.08 -7.95
C PRO A 50 -15.67 -19.47 -6.66
N TRP A 51 -14.33 -19.49 -6.67
CA TRP A 51 -13.53 -19.72 -5.47
C TRP A 51 -13.77 -18.61 -4.43
N LEU A 52 -13.73 -17.34 -4.85
CA LEU A 52 -13.98 -16.21 -3.96
C LEU A 52 -15.37 -16.28 -3.32
N ARG A 53 -16.40 -16.69 -4.07
CA ARG A 53 -17.75 -16.91 -3.57
C ARG A 53 -17.85 -18.09 -2.61
N SER A 54 -17.02 -19.12 -2.78
CA SER A 54 -16.96 -20.26 -1.85
C SER A 54 -16.37 -19.87 -0.49
N CYS A 55 -15.56 -18.81 -0.41
CA CYS A 55 -15.00 -18.34 0.85
C CYS A 55 -16.09 -17.77 1.78
N PRO A 56 -16.02 -18.06 3.09
CA PRO A 56 -16.83 -17.38 4.10
C PRO A 56 -16.65 -15.85 4.02
N ILE A 57 -17.74 -15.09 4.19
CA ILE A 57 -17.72 -13.62 4.09
C ILE A 57 -16.58 -12.99 4.91
N PRO A 58 -16.34 -13.32 6.19
CA PRO A 58 -15.26 -12.69 6.97
C PRO A 58 -13.84 -12.96 6.43
N GLN A 59 -13.68 -13.98 5.59
CA GLN A 59 -12.42 -14.35 4.95
C GLN A 59 -12.32 -13.80 3.52
N ARG A 60 -13.44 -13.37 2.92
CA ARG A 60 -13.54 -12.90 1.54
C ARG A 60 -13.06 -11.46 1.41
N ARG A 61 -11.75 -11.31 1.20
CA ARG A 61 -11.10 -10.02 0.96
C ARG A 61 -11.16 -9.63 -0.51
N THR A 62 -11.45 -8.38 -0.79
CA THR A 62 -11.32 -7.78 -2.12
C THR A 62 -10.44 -6.54 -2.13
N LEU A 63 -9.97 -6.10 -0.96
CA LEU A 63 -9.12 -4.93 -0.79
C LEU A 63 -8.02 -5.21 0.24
N GLU A 64 -6.79 -4.82 -0.05
CA GLU A 64 -5.67 -5.06 0.86
C GLU A 64 -4.65 -3.92 0.79
N LEU A 65 -4.21 -3.42 1.94
CA LEU A 65 -3.15 -2.43 2.04
C LEU A 65 -1.81 -3.15 2.26
N ILE A 66 -0.80 -2.78 1.47
CA ILE A 66 0.49 -3.48 1.45
C ILE A 66 1.61 -2.44 1.62
N ARG A 67 2.56 -2.71 2.51
CA ARG A 67 3.83 -1.95 2.57
C ARG A 67 4.86 -2.66 1.70
N THR A 68 5.58 -1.89 0.88
CA THR A 68 6.68 -2.39 0.05
C THR A 68 7.87 -1.43 0.05
N ASN A 69 9.06 -2.00 -0.14
CA ASN A 69 10.35 -1.32 -0.27
C ASN A 69 10.94 -1.42 -1.69
N SER A 70 10.19 -1.98 -2.65
CA SER A 70 10.65 -2.34 -3.98
C SER A 70 9.64 -1.95 -5.07
N PHE A 71 8.83 -0.93 -4.83
CA PHE A 71 7.86 -0.45 -5.81
C PHE A 71 8.56 0.11 -7.06
N GLN A 72 8.13 -0.36 -8.21
CA GLN A 72 8.63 0.03 -9.52
C GLN A 72 7.46 0.17 -10.48
N VAL A 73 7.61 1.03 -11.49
CA VAL A 73 6.58 1.28 -12.49
C VAL A 73 7.12 1.10 -13.91
N THR A 74 6.25 0.63 -14.79
CA THR A 74 6.49 0.56 -16.24
C THR A 74 5.27 1.10 -16.97
N GLY A 75 5.48 1.69 -18.15
CA GLY A 75 4.41 2.26 -18.97
C GLY A 75 4.39 1.64 -20.36
N ASP A 76 3.24 1.13 -20.78
CA ASP A 76 3.00 0.76 -22.17
C ASP A 76 2.35 1.95 -22.88
N VAL A 77 3.08 2.65 -23.75
CA VAL A 77 2.53 3.76 -24.54
C VAL A 77 1.54 3.23 -25.57
N ARG A 78 0.34 3.81 -25.63
CA ARG A 78 -0.72 3.48 -26.61
C ARG A 78 -1.24 4.76 -27.26
N SER A 79 -2.00 4.61 -28.34
CA SER A 79 -2.69 5.74 -28.99
C SER A 79 -3.66 6.48 -28.05
N THR A 80 -4.20 5.80 -27.04
CA THR A 80 -5.14 6.34 -26.06
C THR A 80 -4.48 6.86 -24.77
N GLY A 81 -3.15 6.91 -24.73
CA GLY A 81 -2.37 7.26 -23.53
C GLY A 81 -1.52 6.09 -23.00
N THR A 82 -0.86 6.30 -21.86
CA THR A 82 0.04 5.30 -21.27
C THR A 82 -0.71 4.38 -20.32
N ARG A 83 -0.59 3.07 -20.53
CA ARG A 83 -1.07 2.08 -19.56
C ARG A 83 0.04 1.81 -18.55
N TRP A 84 -0.08 2.43 -17.39
CA TRP A 84 0.86 2.23 -16.29
C TRP A 84 0.66 0.90 -15.57
N LYS A 85 1.77 0.28 -15.20
CA LYS A 85 1.83 -0.95 -14.43
C LYS A 85 2.82 -0.81 -13.29
N GLY A 86 2.54 -1.50 -12.19
CA GLY A 86 3.41 -1.57 -11.03
C GLY A 86 3.94 -2.97 -10.79
N THR A 87 5.14 -3.03 -10.23
CA THR A 87 5.83 -4.25 -9.78
C THR A 87 6.37 -3.99 -8.39
N PHE A 88 6.19 -4.95 -7.48
CA PHE A 88 6.72 -4.84 -6.12
C PHE A 88 6.82 -6.21 -5.43
N SER A 89 7.57 -6.25 -4.33
CA SER A 89 7.61 -7.36 -3.40
C SER A 89 7.08 -6.96 -2.03
N THR A 90 6.35 -7.86 -1.38
CA THR A 90 5.93 -7.74 0.02
C THR A 90 7.09 -8.04 0.96
N VAL A 91 6.95 -7.64 2.23
CA VAL A 91 7.88 -8.04 3.29
C VAL A 91 7.89 -9.55 3.55
N SER A 92 6.79 -10.25 3.22
CA SER A 92 6.66 -11.71 3.32
C SER A 92 7.23 -12.46 2.11
N GLY A 93 7.76 -11.74 1.11
CA GLY A 93 8.50 -12.31 -0.02
C GLY A 93 7.66 -12.57 -1.28
N GLN A 94 6.33 -12.44 -1.25
CA GLN A 94 5.53 -12.49 -2.47
C GLN A 94 5.87 -11.32 -3.38
N ARG A 95 6.13 -11.62 -4.65
CA ARG A 95 6.34 -10.65 -5.72
C ARG A 95 5.17 -10.65 -6.70
N LEU A 96 4.66 -9.47 -7.02
CA LEU A 96 3.69 -9.28 -8.09
C LEU A 96 4.26 -8.30 -9.11
N GLU A 97 4.15 -8.66 -10.39
CA GLU A 97 4.78 -7.90 -11.48
C GLU A 97 3.76 -7.44 -12.50
N ASN A 98 4.01 -6.29 -13.12
CA ASN A 98 3.25 -5.78 -14.25
C ASN A 98 1.73 -5.71 -13.97
N LEU A 99 1.34 -5.35 -12.74
CA LEU A 99 -0.06 -5.17 -12.36
C LEU A 99 -0.56 -3.82 -12.86
N PRO A 100 -1.76 -3.71 -13.45
CA PRO A 100 -2.30 -2.43 -13.87
C PRO A 100 -2.43 -1.44 -12.70
N ILE A 101 -2.00 -0.20 -12.92
CA ILE A 101 -2.25 0.92 -12.01
C ILE A 101 -3.54 1.60 -12.43
N THR A 102 -4.50 1.64 -11.52
CA THR A 102 -5.83 2.25 -11.69
C THR A 102 -6.05 3.46 -10.77
N ASP A 103 -5.03 3.81 -9.97
CA ASP A 103 -4.99 5.06 -9.21
C ASP A 103 -4.89 6.26 -10.17
N PRO A 104 -5.94 7.10 -10.28
CA PRO A 104 -5.94 8.22 -11.23
C PRO A 104 -4.95 9.32 -10.83
N VAL A 105 -4.67 9.49 -9.54
CA VAL A 105 -3.73 10.50 -9.06
C VAL A 105 -2.31 10.06 -9.39
N MET A 106 -1.97 8.79 -9.11
CA MET A 106 -0.65 8.26 -9.46
C MET A 106 -0.45 8.24 -10.98
N ALA A 107 -1.42 7.73 -11.76
CA ALA A 107 -1.33 7.70 -13.22
C ALA A 107 -1.03 9.09 -13.81
N LYS A 108 -1.76 10.13 -13.37
CA LYS A 108 -1.52 11.51 -13.81
C LYS A 108 -0.11 12.01 -13.48
N ARG A 109 0.44 11.63 -12.32
CA ARG A 109 1.82 11.99 -11.95
C ARG A 109 2.83 11.28 -12.85
N LEU A 110 2.64 9.98 -13.10
CA LEU A 110 3.49 9.20 -13.99
C LEU A 110 3.49 9.75 -15.42
N ASP A 111 2.33 10.21 -15.93
CA ASP A 111 2.22 10.86 -17.23
C ASP A 111 3.06 12.14 -17.35
N THR A 112 3.35 12.82 -16.22
CA THR A 112 4.24 13.99 -16.17
C THR A 112 5.71 13.63 -16.00
N GLY A 113 6.07 12.34 -16.06
CA GLY A 113 7.44 11.85 -15.88
C GLY A 113 7.85 11.65 -14.42
N HIS A 114 6.91 11.74 -13.47
CA HIS A 114 7.19 11.41 -12.07
C HIS A 114 7.64 9.96 -11.94
N MET A 115 8.71 9.72 -11.18
CA MET A 115 9.16 8.38 -10.82
C MET A 115 8.94 8.19 -9.31
N PRO A 116 8.05 7.26 -8.90
CA PRO A 116 7.72 7.09 -7.50
C PRO A 116 8.90 6.48 -6.71
N SER A 117 8.95 6.80 -5.42
CA SER A 117 9.82 6.12 -4.46
C SER A 117 9.58 4.60 -4.48
N SER A 118 10.61 3.82 -4.14
CA SER A 118 10.46 2.37 -3.94
C SER A 118 9.73 2.03 -2.63
N GLN A 119 9.71 2.95 -1.67
CA GLN A 119 9.03 2.82 -0.39
C GLN A 119 7.60 3.35 -0.50
N CYS A 120 6.63 2.45 -0.56
CA CYS A 120 5.22 2.80 -0.78
C CYS A 120 4.27 1.99 0.10
N LEU A 121 3.11 2.57 0.34
CA LEU A 121 1.89 1.83 0.63
C LEU A 121 1.12 1.65 -0.68
N VAL A 122 0.76 0.41 -0.97
CA VAL A 122 0.04 0.01 -2.18
C VAL A 122 -1.30 -0.57 -1.75
N THR A 123 -2.38 0.05 -2.21
CA THR A 123 -3.73 -0.51 -2.07
C THR A 123 -3.99 -1.42 -3.25
N MET A 124 -4.09 -2.72 -2.99
CA MET A 124 -4.50 -3.72 -3.96
C MET A 124 -6.02 -3.91 -3.90
N SER A 125 -6.65 -4.02 -5.07
CA SER A 125 -8.07 -4.32 -5.20
C SER A 125 -8.31 -5.45 -6.21
N LEU A 126 -9.44 -6.16 -6.07
CA LEU A 126 -9.94 -7.03 -7.12
C LEU A 126 -10.89 -6.27 -8.05
N GLY A 127 -10.61 -6.33 -9.35
CA GLY A 127 -11.55 -5.89 -10.39
C GLY A 127 -12.73 -6.87 -10.53
N LEU A 128 -13.74 -6.45 -11.28
CA LEU A 128 -14.85 -7.32 -11.66
C LEU A 128 -14.33 -8.54 -12.45
N PRO A 129 -15.05 -9.69 -12.38
CA PRO A 129 -14.69 -10.87 -13.15
C PRO A 129 -14.65 -10.54 -14.64
N TYR A 130 -13.49 -10.71 -15.27
CA TYR A 130 -13.30 -10.38 -16.68
C TYR A 130 -12.34 -11.37 -17.34
N PRO A 131 -12.86 -12.34 -18.12
CA PRO A 131 -12.02 -13.23 -18.91
C PRO A 131 -11.53 -12.48 -20.17
N PRO A 132 -10.21 -12.36 -20.40
CA PRO A 132 -9.69 -11.84 -21.66
C PRO A 132 -10.01 -12.80 -22.83
N PRO A 133 -9.85 -12.37 -24.10
CA PRO A 133 -9.97 -13.25 -25.24
C PRO A 133 -9.08 -14.49 -25.10
N ASN A 134 -9.60 -15.67 -25.43
CA ASN A 134 -8.93 -16.98 -25.31
C ASN A 134 -8.62 -17.40 -23.86
N TRP A 135 -9.33 -16.86 -22.86
CA TRP A 135 -9.25 -17.38 -21.49
C TRP A 135 -9.98 -18.71 -21.36
N GLU A 136 -9.32 -19.70 -20.79
CA GLU A 136 -9.93 -20.99 -20.43
C GLU A 136 -10.20 -21.04 -18.92
N GLY A 137 -11.36 -21.55 -18.54
CA GLY A 137 -11.78 -21.72 -17.14
C GLY A 137 -12.58 -20.54 -16.58
N ASP A 138 -12.69 -20.50 -15.25
CA ASP A 138 -13.55 -19.55 -14.54
C ASP A 138 -13.09 -18.10 -14.69
N ALA A 139 -14.06 -17.19 -14.70
CA ALA A 139 -13.81 -15.76 -14.83
C ALA A 139 -12.85 -15.26 -13.72
N PRO A 140 -11.71 -14.64 -14.11
CA PRO A 140 -10.73 -14.13 -13.16
C PRO A 140 -11.11 -12.72 -12.68
N CYS A 141 -11.06 -12.50 -11.38
CA CYS A 141 -11.00 -11.18 -10.76
C CYS A 141 -9.53 -10.74 -10.71
N TRP A 142 -9.16 -9.76 -11.55
CA TRP A 142 -7.79 -9.28 -11.65
C TRP A 142 -7.38 -8.41 -10.46
N LYS A 143 -6.15 -8.57 -9.99
CA LYS A 143 -5.53 -7.69 -8.99
C LYS A 143 -5.10 -6.39 -9.67
N LEU A 144 -5.50 -5.27 -9.07
CA LEU A 144 -5.26 -3.92 -9.57
C LEU A 144 -4.65 -3.08 -8.47
N ILE A 145 -3.63 -2.28 -8.81
CA ILE A 145 -3.10 -1.25 -7.92
C ILE A 145 -4.09 -0.07 -7.96
N ALA A 146 -4.91 0.05 -6.92
CA ALA A 146 -5.96 1.06 -6.82
C ALA A 146 -5.51 2.34 -6.12
N GLY A 147 -4.40 2.29 -5.38
CA GLY A 147 -3.84 3.45 -4.70
C GLY A 147 -2.35 3.26 -4.44
N VAL A 148 -1.56 4.33 -4.59
CA VAL A 148 -0.15 4.35 -4.23
C VAL A 148 0.14 5.58 -3.37
N ILE A 149 0.64 5.36 -2.16
CA ILE A 149 1.10 6.41 -1.24
C ILE A 149 2.59 6.23 -1.05
N GLU A 150 3.38 7.16 -1.58
CA GLU A 150 4.82 7.20 -1.36
C GLU A 150 5.14 7.58 0.09
N LEU A 151 6.10 6.89 0.69
CA LEU A 151 6.57 7.17 2.04
C LEU A 151 7.79 8.08 1.97
N SER A 152 7.70 9.25 2.59
CA SER A 152 8.84 10.14 2.78
C SER A 152 9.78 9.61 3.86
N THR A 153 11.02 10.11 3.92
CA THR A 153 11.94 9.80 5.03
C THR A 153 11.34 10.14 6.39
N ALA A 154 10.57 11.23 6.47
CA ALA A 154 9.87 11.62 7.70
C ALA A 154 8.78 10.62 8.11
N ASP A 155 8.07 10.03 7.14
CA ASP A 155 7.12 8.93 7.41
C ASP A 155 7.86 7.69 7.90
N LEU A 156 8.94 7.31 7.21
CA LEU A 156 9.78 6.16 7.58
C LEU A 156 10.35 6.31 9.00
N ILE A 157 10.79 7.50 9.41
CA ILE A 157 11.22 7.75 10.80
C ILE A 157 10.09 7.44 11.78
N LEU A 158 8.86 7.91 11.54
CA LEU A 158 7.73 7.65 12.44
C LEU A 158 7.38 6.16 12.51
N ILE A 159 7.48 5.47 11.38
CA ILE A 159 7.23 4.03 11.29
C ILE A 159 8.27 3.26 12.09
N GLU A 160 9.56 3.59 11.94
CA GLU A 160 10.63 2.94 12.68
C GLU A 160 10.58 3.28 14.17
N MET A 161 10.20 4.51 14.53
CA MET A 161 9.92 4.88 15.92
C MET A 161 8.82 4.00 16.52
N GLN A 162 7.70 3.80 15.80
CA GLN A 162 6.64 2.89 16.25
C GLN A 162 7.15 1.45 16.41
N ARG A 163 7.97 0.96 15.48
CA ARG A 163 8.57 -0.40 15.54
C ARG A 163 9.42 -0.60 16.79
N VAL A 164 10.17 0.42 17.21
CA VAL A 164 11.02 0.37 18.41
C VAL A 164 10.30 0.88 19.66
N GLY A 165 8.99 1.16 19.56
CA GLY A 165 8.13 1.69 20.62
C GLY A 165 8.49 3.06 21.15
N TRP A 166 9.19 3.87 20.37
CA TRP A 166 9.45 5.26 20.72
C TRP A 166 8.20 6.11 20.51
N SER A 167 7.84 6.85 21.55
CA SER A 167 6.88 7.94 21.48
C SER A 167 7.42 9.12 20.68
N ILE A 168 6.53 10.00 20.23
CA ILE A 168 6.90 11.26 19.57
C ILE A 168 7.82 12.12 20.47
N ASN A 169 7.63 12.07 21.79
CA ASN A 169 8.43 12.83 22.73
C ASN A 169 9.85 12.28 22.86
N GLU A 170 10.02 10.96 22.92
CA GLU A 170 11.35 10.33 22.93
C GLU A 170 12.13 10.64 21.65
N GLY A 171 11.47 10.54 20.49
CA GLY A 171 12.08 10.94 19.22
C GLY A 171 12.47 12.43 19.21
N ARG A 172 11.62 13.31 19.77
CA ARG A 172 11.96 14.74 19.90
C ARG A 172 13.18 14.96 20.80
N SER A 173 13.22 14.33 21.97
CA SER A 173 14.35 14.44 22.91
C SER A 173 15.65 13.93 22.29
N PHE A 174 15.60 12.84 21.52
CA PHE A 174 16.76 12.37 20.76
C PHE A 174 17.22 13.41 19.73
N ILE A 175 16.29 13.96 18.95
CA ILE A 175 16.62 14.95 17.91
C ILE A 175 17.23 16.21 18.53
N GLU A 176 16.69 16.68 19.65
CA GLU A 176 17.21 17.86 20.35
C GLU A 176 18.62 17.60 20.90
N LYS A 177 18.86 16.42 21.48
CA LYS A 177 20.16 16.03 22.03
C LYS A 177 21.24 15.83 20.95
N CYS A 178 20.90 15.18 19.84
CA CYS A 178 21.87 14.79 18.81
C CYS A 178 22.10 15.86 17.74
N TYR A 179 21.08 16.65 17.40
CA TYR A 179 21.13 17.63 16.31
C TYR A 179 20.86 19.07 16.76
N GLY A 180 20.51 19.31 18.03
CA GLY A 180 20.17 20.65 18.53
C GLY A 180 18.86 21.19 17.95
N LYS A 181 17.97 20.33 17.44
CA LYS A 181 16.77 20.71 16.69
C LYS A 181 15.48 20.35 17.42
N ARG A 182 14.44 21.16 17.22
CA ARG A 182 13.14 20.98 17.91
C ARG A 182 12.25 19.88 17.34
N SER A 183 12.46 19.49 16.08
CA SER A 183 11.60 18.51 15.40
C SER A 183 12.26 17.89 14.18
N ARG A 184 11.75 16.74 13.75
CA ARG A 184 12.16 16.06 12.51
C ARG A 184 11.95 16.89 11.24
N GLN A 185 11.03 17.86 11.27
CA GLN A 185 10.76 18.75 10.14
C GLN A 185 11.88 19.79 9.95
N HIS A 186 12.66 20.07 11.00
CA HIS A 186 13.83 20.96 10.93
C HIS A 186 15.13 20.20 10.61
N LEU A 187 15.08 18.88 10.56
CA LEU A 187 16.24 18.08 10.14
C LEU A 187 16.50 18.30 8.65
N THR A 188 17.78 18.35 8.28
CA THR A 188 18.20 18.27 6.89
C THR A 188 17.92 16.87 6.36
N THR A 189 17.93 16.70 5.03
CA THR A 189 17.79 15.37 4.41
C THR A 189 18.84 14.38 4.93
N GLY A 190 20.08 14.82 5.12
CA GLY A 190 21.16 13.98 5.65
C GLY A 190 20.89 13.51 7.07
N GLU A 191 20.50 14.43 7.95
CA GLU A 191 20.17 14.09 9.35
C GLU A 191 18.93 13.20 9.45
N GLN A 192 17.93 13.36 8.57
CA GLN A 192 16.78 12.45 8.52
C GLN A 192 17.19 11.02 8.15
N ILE A 193 18.10 10.88 7.18
CA ILE A 193 18.63 9.57 6.77
C ILE A 193 19.44 8.95 7.91
N GLU A 194 20.32 9.72 8.55
CA GLU A 194 21.11 9.26 9.70
C GLU A 194 20.21 8.80 10.85
N PHE A 195 19.20 9.59 11.20
CA PHE A 195 18.27 9.25 12.26
C PHE A 195 17.43 8.01 11.92
N LEU A 196 16.96 7.92 10.67
CA LEU A 196 16.26 6.72 10.19
C LEU A 196 17.15 5.48 10.28
N HIS A 197 18.40 5.57 9.83
CA HIS A 197 19.35 4.47 9.90
C HIS A 197 19.62 4.06 11.35
N TYR A 198 19.80 5.03 12.26
CA TYR A 198 19.94 4.74 13.69
C TYR A 198 18.75 3.93 14.21
N LEU A 199 17.50 4.36 13.96
CA LEU A 199 16.31 3.62 14.38
C LEU A 199 16.26 2.21 13.79
N GLN A 200 16.68 2.03 12.54
CA GLN A 200 16.72 0.71 11.86
C GLN A 200 17.74 -0.25 12.48
N THR A 201 18.79 0.24 13.14
CA THR A 201 19.76 -0.61 13.86
C THR A 201 19.24 -1.09 15.22
N LEU A 202 18.20 -0.46 15.76
CA LEU A 202 17.58 -0.86 17.02
C LEU A 202 16.68 -2.09 16.84
N GLY A 203 16.71 -3.00 17.82
CA GLY A 203 15.80 -4.13 17.90
C GLY A 203 14.33 -3.69 17.97
N ALA A 204 13.45 -4.43 17.30
CA ALA A 204 12.02 -4.20 17.45
C ALA A 204 11.61 -4.56 18.89
N ILE A 205 10.59 -3.90 19.42
CA ILE A 205 9.96 -4.40 20.65
C ILE A 205 9.35 -5.77 20.34
N ALA A 206 9.61 -6.76 21.20
CA ALA A 206 8.90 -8.02 21.17
C ALA A 206 7.42 -7.72 21.47
N ALA A 207 6.58 -7.88 20.45
CA ALA A 207 5.12 -7.74 20.56
C ALA A 207 4.52 -8.86 21.42
#